data_AF-A0A936TL03-F1
#
_entry.id   AF-A0A936TL03-F1
#
_cell.length_a   1.000
_cell.length_b   1.000
_cell.length_c   1.000
_cell.angle_alpha   90.00
_cell.angle_beta   90.00
_cell.angle_gamma   90.00
#
_symmetry.space_group_name_H-M   'P 1'
#
loop_
_entity.id
_entity.type
_entity.pdbx_description
1 polymer ?
#
loop_
_entity_poly.entity_id
_entity_poly.type
_entity_poly.pdbx_seq_one_letter_code
_entity_poly.pdbx_strand_id
1 'polypeptide(L)'
;MAQEEIINQLKDLIQRHKVCYEVWPESLVAKGQLVKVGFDLELEGTHEHPGSEVLPGCPHCQEVYRDLQRIAEWIMPTEERPTTYEIQPFDRAIHYAPKRKLRSEVSLNIKIIHRHGFDQPVDDCEQMCLKEMRRKLTELGVKEGDWKDEKQ
;
A
#
# COMPACT_ATOMS: atom_id res chain seq x y z
N MET A 1 -11.16 17.77 15.53
CA MET A 1 -12.23 16.80 15.81
C MET A 1 -12.46 15.87 14.63
N ALA A 2 -12.90 16.34 13.44
CA ALA A 2 -13.13 15.45 12.28
C ALA A 2 -11.89 14.67 11.80
N GLN A 3 -10.71 15.30 11.75
CA GLN A 3 -9.48 14.65 11.30
C GLN A 3 -8.99 13.57 12.28
N GLU A 4 -9.15 13.80 13.58
CA GLU A 4 -8.77 12.86 14.64
C GLU A 4 -9.66 11.61 14.62
N GLU A 5 -10.95 11.78 14.35
CA GLU A 5 -11.89 10.69 14.17
C GLU A 5 -11.54 9.81 12.97
N ILE A 6 -11.20 10.43 11.82
CA ILE A 6 -10.72 9.70 10.63
C ILE A 6 -9.45 8.91 10.94
N ILE A 7 -8.47 9.53 11.61
CA ILE A 7 -7.22 8.85 11.99
C ILE A 7 -7.50 7.64 12.88
N ASN A 8 -8.40 7.78 13.86
CA ASN A 8 -8.77 6.67 14.76
C ASN A 8 -9.48 5.53 14.00
N GLN A 9 -10.36 5.86 13.06
CA GLN A 9 -11.00 4.87 12.18
C GLN A 9 -9.97 4.13 11.33
N LEU A 10 -9.02 4.84 10.71
CA LEU A 10 -7.96 4.22 9.90
C LEU A 10 -7.05 3.33 10.75
N LYS A 11 -6.70 3.76 11.96
CA LYS A 11 -5.93 2.95 12.92
C LYS A 11 -6.67 1.66 13.29
N ASP A 12 -7.99 1.73 13.50
CA ASP A 12 -8.80 0.55 13.76
C ASP A 12 -8.79 -0.43 12.57
N LEU A 13 -8.93 0.06 11.33
CA LEU A 13 -8.81 -0.76 10.12
C LEU A 13 -7.42 -1.44 10.03
N ILE A 14 -6.35 -0.70 10.34
CA ILE A 14 -4.98 -1.23 10.32
C ILE A 14 -4.82 -2.36 11.31
N GLN A 15 -5.34 -2.21 12.54
CA GLN A 15 -5.29 -3.26 13.56
C GLN A 15 -6.14 -4.47 13.16
N ARG A 16 -7.37 -4.24 12.70
CA ARG A 16 -8.32 -5.29 12.31
C ARG A 16 -7.78 -6.15 11.18
N HIS A 17 -7.17 -5.54 10.17
CA HIS A 17 -6.61 -6.23 9.02
C HIS A 17 -5.12 -6.55 9.15
N LYS A 18 -4.48 -6.18 10.26
CA LYS A 18 -3.04 -6.36 10.49
C LYS A 18 -2.20 -5.82 9.32
N VAL A 19 -2.53 -4.61 8.89
CA VAL A 19 -2.00 -3.99 7.66
C VAL A 19 -0.51 -3.75 7.77
N CYS A 20 0.24 -4.18 6.76
CA CYS A 20 1.64 -3.81 6.55
C CYS A 20 1.83 -3.22 5.15
N TYR A 21 3.03 -2.75 4.86
CA TYR A 21 3.36 -2.28 3.53
C TYR A 21 4.77 -2.69 3.08
N GLU A 22 4.95 -2.67 1.76
CA GLU A 22 6.23 -2.81 1.08
C GLU A 22 6.40 -1.68 0.06
N VAL A 23 7.65 -1.41 -0.29
CA VAL A 23 7.99 -0.48 -1.37
C VAL A 23 8.94 -1.15 -2.33
N TRP A 24 8.53 -1.21 -3.59
CA TRP A 24 9.31 -1.78 -4.68
C TRP A 24 9.70 -0.68 -5.68
N PRO A 25 10.92 -0.71 -6.24
CA PRO A 25 11.25 0.19 -7.34
C PRO A 25 10.53 -0.25 -8.62
N GLU A 26 9.77 0.64 -9.25
CA GLU A 26 9.24 0.40 -10.59
C GLU A 26 10.33 0.72 -11.62
N SER A 27 10.65 -0.23 -12.49
CA SER A 27 11.73 -0.10 -13.46
C SER A 27 11.29 -0.54 -14.86
N LEU A 28 11.72 0.20 -15.88
CA LEU A 28 11.47 -0.12 -17.28
C LEU A 28 12.78 -0.25 -18.05
N VAL A 29 12.76 -1.03 -19.13
CA VAL A 29 13.88 -1.07 -20.06
C VAL A 29 13.76 0.09 -21.05
N ALA A 30 14.58 1.11 -20.89
CA ALA A 30 14.69 2.24 -21.82
C ALA A 30 16.05 2.19 -22.51
N LYS A 31 16.05 2.17 -23.85
CA LYS A 31 17.28 2.11 -24.69
C LYS A 31 18.25 0.98 -24.29
N GLY A 32 17.71 -0.17 -23.88
CA GLY A 32 18.50 -1.35 -23.48
C GLY A 32 19.09 -1.28 -22.07
N GLN A 33 18.71 -0.28 -21.26
CA GLN A 33 19.10 -0.16 -19.86
C GLN A 33 17.88 -0.23 -18.95
N LEU A 34 18.03 -0.87 -17.79
CA LEU A 34 17.02 -0.86 -16.75
C LEU A 34 17.05 0.51 -16.06
N VAL A 35 15.99 1.29 -16.21
CA VAL A 35 15.82 2.62 -15.62
C VAL A 35 14.73 2.53 -14.57
N LYS A 36 15.00 3.04 -13.37
CA LYS A 36 14.00 3.19 -12.32
C LYS A 36 13.13 4.40 -12.63
N VAL A 37 11.84 4.17 -12.88
CA VAL A 37 10.87 5.18 -13.34
C VAL A 37 9.84 5.55 -12.28
N GLY A 38 9.80 4.80 -11.18
CA GLY A 38 8.87 5.09 -10.09
C GLY A 38 9.05 4.17 -8.89
N PHE A 39 7.96 4.06 -8.14
CA PHE A 39 7.82 3.15 -7.03
C PHE A 39 6.44 2.53 -7.03
N ASP A 40 6.37 1.29 -6.57
CA ASP A 40 5.14 0.63 -6.18
C ASP A 40 5.09 0.57 -4.65
N LEU A 41 4.07 1.19 -4.07
CA LEU A 41 3.76 1.02 -2.65
C LEU A 41 2.65 0.00 -2.53
N GLU A 42 2.96 -1.14 -1.94
CA GLU A 42 2.02 -2.24 -1.76
C GLU A 42 1.51 -2.24 -0.31
N LEU A 43 0.19 -2.10 -0.14
CA LEU A 43 -0.49 -2.30 1.14
C LEU A 43 -1.05 -3.72 1.19
N GLU A 44 -0.82 -4.43 2.29
CA GLU A 44 -1.22 -5.82 2.45
C GLU A 44 -2.04 -5.98 3.73
N GLY A 45 -3.23 -6.58 3.60
CA GLY A 45 -4.17 -6.78 4.70
C GLY A 45 -4.66 -8.22 4.80
N THR A 46 -5.05 -8.65 5.99
CA THR A 46 -5.59 -9.97 6.28
C THR A 46 -7.08 -9.91 6.55
N HIS A 47 -7.72 -11.08 6.43
CA HIS A 47 -9.09 -11.27 6.91
C HIS A 47 -9.11 -11.17 8.43
N GLU A 48 -10.16 -10.58 9.00
CA GLU A 48 -10.33 -10.41 10.45
C GLU A 48 -10.41 -11.76 11.19
N HIS A 49 -10.93 -12.81 10.51
CA HIS A 49 -11.19 -14.12 11.12
C HIS A 49 -10.18 -15.16 10.59
N PRO A 50 -9.07 -15.41 11.31
CA PRO A 50 -8.14 -16.47 10.95
C PRO A 50 -8.81 -17.83 11.17
N GLY A 51 -9.05 -18.59 10.10
CA GLY A 51 -9.51 -19.98 10.19
C GLY A 51 -10.66 -20.36 9.25
N SER A 52 -11.33 -19.40 8.61
CA SER A 52 -12.23 -19.68 7.49
C SER A 52 -11.43 -19.87 6.21
N GLU A 53 -11.92 -20.75 5.33
CA GLU A 53 -11.31 -20.95 4.01
C GLU A 53 -11.36 -19.62 3.23
N VAL A 54 -10.19 -19.04 2.97
CA VAL A 54 -10.07 -17.81 2.19
C VAL A 54 -10.11 -18.18 0.71
N LEU A 55 -11.25 -17.89 0.07
CA LEU A 55 -11.40 -18.04 -1.37
C LEU A 55 -10.94 -16.78 -2.10
N PRO A 56 -10.10 -16.88 -3.16
CA PRO A 56 -9.66 -15.75 -3.95
C PRO A 56 -10.83 -14.89 -4.46
N GLY A 57 -10.78 -13.58 -4.19
CA GLY A 57 -11.77 -12.62 -4.65
C GLY A 57 -13.17 -12.77 -4.04
N CYS A 58 -13.29 -13.39 -2.86
CA CYS A 58 -14.55 -13.49 -2.12
C CYS A 58 -15.04 -12.11 -1.60
N PRO A 59 -16.29 -12.01 -1.11
CA PRO A 59 -16.81 -10.75 -0.57
C PRO A 59 -15.93 -10.13 0.52
N HIS A 60 -15.34 -10.95 1.39
CA HIS A 60 -14.42 -10.46 2.44
C HIS A 60 -13.12 -9.90 1.86
N CYS A 61 -12.58 -10.47 0.78
CA CYS A 61 -11.41 -9.88 0.11
C CYS A 61 -11.73 -8.48 -0.42
N GLN A 62 -12.95 -8.27 -0.94
CA GLN A 62 -13.39 -6.95 -1.40
C GLN A 62 -13.58 -5.97 -0.24
N GLU A 63 -14.01 -6.44 0.94
CA GLU A 63 -14.08 -5.63 2.15
C GLU A 63 -12.69 -5.16 2.57
N VAL A 64 -11.74 -6.09 2.70
CA VAL A 64 -10.34 -5.77 3.01
C VAL A 64 -9.78 -4.78 1.99
N TYR A 65 -9.95 -5.04 0.69
CA TYR A 65 -9.47 -4.15 -0.37
C TYR A 65 -10.07 -2.73 -0.27
N ARG A 66 -11.37 -2.59 0.01
CA ARG A 66 -12.00 -1.27 0.20
C ARG A 66 -11.43 -0.53 1.40
N ASP A 67 -11.10 -1.25 2.48
CA ASP A 67 -10.49 -0.65 3.66
C ASP A 67 -9.02 -0.28 3.42
N LEU A 68 -8.27 -1.08 2.66
CA LEU A 68 -6.95 -0.70 2.15
C LEU A 68 -7.03 0.54 1.24
N GLN A 69 -8.07 0.65 0.42
CA GLN A 69 -8.27 1.80 -0.47
C GLN A 69 -8.48 3.09 0.32
N ARG A 70 -9.24 3.05 1.42
CA ARG A 70 -9.41 4.20 2.33
C ARG A 70 -8.08 4.65 2.93
N ILE A 71 -7.22 3.70 3.32
CA ILE A 71 -5.87 4.01 3.81
C ILE A 71 -5.03 4.63 2.69
N ALA A 72 -5.05 4.04 1.49
CA ALA A 72 -4.34 4.53 0.31
C ALA A 72 -4.73 5.98 -0.02
N GLU A 73 -6.03 6.28 -0.09
CA GLU A 73 -6.57 7.61 -0.35
C GLU A 73 -6.12 8.65 0.68
N TRP A 74 -6.03 8.28 1.97
CA TRP A 74 -5.59 9.18 3.02
C TRP A 74 -4.07 9.46 2.99
N ILE A 75 -3.26 8.45 2.66
CA ILE A 75 -1.79 8.61 2.62
C ILE A 75 -1.32 9.36 1.37
N MET A 76 -2.09 9.35 0.27
CA MET A 76 -1.71 10.04 -0.95
C MET A 76 -1.56 11.56 -0.72
N PRO A 77 -0.53 12.21 -1.30
CA PRO A 77 -0.42 13.67 -1.30
C PRO A 77 -1.61 14.31 -2.03
N THR A 78 -2.17 15.38 -1.46
CA THR A 78 -3.32 16.10 -2.04
C THR A 78 -2.93 17.29 -2.91
N GLU A 79 -1.66 17.71 -2.86
CA GLU A 79 -1.12 18.82 -3.64
C GLU A 79 -0.85 18.39 -5.08
N GLU A 80 -1.13 19.27 -6.04
CA GLU A 80 -0.77 19.01 -7.44
C GLU A 80 0.74 19.04 -7.60
N ARG A 81 1.33 17.91 -8.02
CA ARG A 81 2.76 17.70 -8.20
C ARG A 81 3.01 17.09 -9.58
N PRO A 82 4.25 17.17 -10.12
CA PRO A 82 4.63 16.46 -11.34
C PRO A 82 4.71 14.93 -11.18
N THR A 83 4.21 14.37 -10.08
CA THR A 83 4.06 12.94 -9.81
C THR A 83 2.58 12.55 -9.91
N THR A 84 2.30 11.39 -10.50
CA THR A 84 0.97 10.78 -10.57
C THR A 84 0.91 9.57 -9.64
N TYR A 85 -0.24 9.40 -8.98
CA TYR A 85 -0.54 8.26 -8.12
C TYR A 85 -1.68 7.46 -8.72
N GLU A 86 -1.50 6.17 -8.89
CA GLU A 86 -2.53 5.28 -9.43
C GLU A 86 -2.74 4.10 -8.50
N ILE A 87 -3.89 4.05 -7.84
CA ILE A 87 -4.36 2.85 -7.15
C ILE A 87 -4.72 1.82 -8.22
N GLN A 88 -3.96 0.72 -8.25
CA GLN A 88 -4.18 -0.36 -9.20
C GLN A 88 -5.50 -1.09 -8.91
N PRO A 89 -6.16 -1.67 -9.92
CA PRO A 89 -7.39 -2.44 -9.72
C PRO A 89 -7.22 -3.59 -8.71
N PHE A 90 -8.33 -4.00 -8.10
CA PHE A 90 -8.34 -5.11 -7.14
C PHE A 90 -7.80 -6.40 -7.76
N ASP A 91 -6.63 -6.81 -7.29
CA ASP A 91 -6.08 -8.13 -7.54
C ASP A 91 -6.85 -9.18 -6.73
N ARG A 92 -7.56 -10.06 -7.44
CA ARG A 92 -8.40 -11.09 -6.82
C ARG A 92 -7.58 -12.24 -6.24
N ALA A 93 -6.26 -12.27 -6.44
CA ALA A 93 -5.39 -13.27 -5.87
C ALA A 93 -5.25 -13.12 -4.34
N ILE A 94 -4.88 -14.23 -3.70
CA ILE A 94 -4.43 -14.24 -2.31
C ILE A 94 -2.93 -14.39 -2.32
N HIS A 95 -2.25 -13.48 -1.63
CA HIS A 95 -0.80 -13.44 -1.53
C HIS A 95 -0.31 -14.09 -0.24
N TYR A 96 0.90 -14.66 -0.30
CA TYR A 96 1.53 -15.34 0.83
C TYR A 96 3.01 -14.99 0.89
N ALA A 97 3.40 -14.21 1.88
CA ALA A 97 4.81 -13.89 2.10
C ALA A 97 5.44 -14.75 3.21
N PRO A 98 6.60 -15.41 2.96
CA PRO A 98 7.29 -16.19 3.99
C PRO A 98 7.67 -15.37 5.23
N LYS A 99 8.08 -14.10 5.04
CA LYS A 99 8.42 -13.17 6.13
C LYS A 99 7.26 -12.89 7.10
N ARG A 100 6.01 -13.07 6.64
CA ARG A 100 4.77 -12.90 7.40
C ARG A 100 4.08 -14.23 7.71
N LYS A 101 4.87 -15.31 7.81
CA LYS A 101 4.42 -16.66 8.19
C LYS A 101 3.36 -17.25 7.26
N LEU A 102 3.37 -16.86 5.97
CA LEU A 102 2.43 -17.35 4.97
C LEU A 102 0.95 -17.14 5.39
N ARG A 103 0.65 -16.01 6.03
CA ARG A 103 -0.74 -15.59 6.24
C ARG A 103 -1.37 -15.22 4.89
N SER A 104 -2.67 -15.48 4.72
CA SER A 104 -3.43 -15.09 3.52
C SER A 104 -3.61 -13.57 3.46
N GLU A 105 -3.11 -12.93 2.42
CA GLU A 105 -3.11 -11.47 2.27
C GLU A 105 -3.88 -11.02 1.02
N VAL A 106 -4.58 -9.90 1.17
CA VAL A 106 -5.15 -9.10 0.09
C VAL A 106 -4.24 -7.90 -0.11
N SER A 107 -3.87 -7.62 -1.36
CA SER A 107 -2.97 -6.52 -1.71
C SER A 107 -3.70 -5.38 -2.40
N LEU A 108 -3.24 -4.15 -2.17
CA LEU A 108 -3.54 -2.96 -2.95
C LEU A 108 -2.21 -2.30 -3.32
N ASN A 109 -1.97 -2.11 -4.62
CA ASN A 109 -0.76 -1.47 -5.13
C ASN A 109 -1.06 -0.02 -5.54
N ILE A 110 -0.20 0.90 -5.11
CA ILE A 110 -0.21 2.30 -5.52
C ILE A 110 1.06 2.55 -6.36
N LYS A 111 0.86 2.85 -7.64
CA LYS A 111 1.96 3.29 -8.51
C LYS A 111 2.26 4.77 -8.26
N ILE A 112 3.53 5.09 -8.10
CA ILE A 112 4.06 6.44 -7.93
C ILE A 112 5.02 6.69 -9.10
N ILE A 113 4.56 7.40 -10.13
CA ILE A 113 5.28 7.59 -11.39
C ILE A 113 5.25 9.05 -11.84
N HIS A 114 6.20 9.44 -12.68
CA HIS A 114 6.28 10.80 -13.20
C HIS A 114 5.11 11.14 -14.17
N ARG A 115 4.50 12.33 -14.04
CA ARG A 115 3.31 12.76 -14.81
C ARG A 115 3.57 12.93 -16.31
N HIS A 116 4.79 13.29 -16.69
CA HIS A 116 5.12 13.70 -18.07
C HIS A 116 5.96 12.70 -18.87
N GLY A 117 6.05 11.44 -18.43
CA GLY A 117 6.71 10.38 -19.21
C GLY A 117 6.92 9.11 -18.38
N PHE A 118 6.44 7.98 -18.90
CA PHE A 118 6.57 6.67 -18.24
C PHE A 118 8.01 6.15 -18.20
N ASP A 119 8.92 6.72 -19.01
CA ASP A 119 10.32 6.32 -19.16
C ASP A 119 11.32 7.30 -18.52
N GLN A 120 10.82 8.34 -17.84
CA GLN A 120 11.67 9.30 -17.13
C GLN A 120 12.25 8.66 -15.87
N PRO A 121 13.53 8.90 -15.54
CA PRO A 121 14.09 8.43 -14.27
C PRO A 121 13.39 9.09 -13.09
N VAL A 122 13.31 8.38 -11.97
CA VAL A 122 12.87 8.94 -10.68
C VAL A 122 13.68 10.18 -10.32
N ASP A 123 12.98 11.26 -9.95
CA ASP A 123 13.60 12.49 -9.45
C ASP A 123 13.34 12.72 -7.94
N ASP A 124 13.64 13.91 -7.45
CA ASP A 124 13.45 14.29 -6.04
C ASP A 124 11.97 14.38 -5.66
N CYS A 125 11.07 14.63 -6.61
CA CYS A 125 9.63 14.74 -6.40
C CYS A 125 9.02 13.39 -6.03
N GLU A 126 9.26 12.33 -6.82
CA GLU A 126 8.73 10.99 -6.50
C GLU A 126 9.27 10.48 -5.16
N GLN A 127 10.55 10.74 -4.86
CA GLN A 127 11.16 10.38 -3.58
C GLN A 127 10.51 11.13 -2.41
N MET A 128 10.23 12.42 -2.59
CA MET A 128 9.55 13.24 -1.58
C MET A 128 8.12 12.74 -1.34
N CYS A 129 7.40 12.39 -2.41
CA CYS A 129 6.04 11.88 -2.32
C CYS A 129 5.99 10.53 -1.59
N LEU A 130 6.89 9.60 -1.94
CA LEU A 130 7.03 8.33 -1.23
C LEU A 130 7.36 8.54 0.26
N LYS A 131 8.27 9.48 0.57
CA LYS A 131 8.63 9.81 1.96
C LYS A 131 7.44 10.35 2.74
N GLU A 132 6.59 11.16 2.11
CA GLU A 132 5.36 11.66 2.71
C GLU A 132 4.37 10.52 3.02
N MET A 133 4.16 9.61 2.06
CA MET A 133 3.28 8.45 2.22
C MET A 133 3.79 7.53 3.35
N ARG A 134 5.10 7.23 3.41
CA ARG A 134 5.71 6.48 4.52
C ARG A 134 5.51 7.16 5.87
N ARG A 135 5.63 8.49 5.94
CA ARG A 135 5.41 9.26 7.17
C ARG A 135 3.97 9.12 7.64
N LYS A 136 3.00 9.28 6.73
CA LYS A 136 1.57 9.13 7.03
C LYS A 136 1.23 7.69 7.46
N LEU A 137 1.78 6.68 6.81
CA LEU A 137 1.64 5.27 7.24
C LEU A 137 2.19 5.04 8.66
N THR A 138 3.36 5.63 8.96
CA THR A 138 3.95 5.57 10.31
C THR A 138 3.06 6.25 11.35
N GLU A 139 2.43 7.38 11.02
CA GLU A 139 1.47 8.08 11.91
C GLU A 139 0.25 7.21 12.25
N LEU A 140 -0.17 6.37 11.29
CA LEU A 140 -1.23 5.38 11.48
C LEU A 140 -0.75 4.08 12.16
N GLY A 141 0.56 3.92 12.39
CA GLY A 141 1.14 2.75 13.03
C GLY A 141 1.42 1.57 12.10
N VAL A 142 1.34 1.76 10.77
CA VAL A 142 1.67 0.72 9.78
C VAL A 142 3.19 0.57 9.69
N LYS A 143 3.68 -0.67 9.65
CA LYS A 143 5.11 -0.99 9.57
C LYS A 143 5.48 -1.52 8.18
N GLU A 144 6.66 -1.15 7.70
CA GLU A 144 7.27 -1.72 6.48
C GLU A 144 7.81 -3.13 6.80
N GLY A 145 7.63 -4.10 5.92
CA GLY A 145 8.25 -5.42 6.08
C GLY A 145 7.41 -6.45 6.84
N ASP A 146 6.92 -6.10 8.03
CA ASP A 146 6.36 -7.07 8.98
C ASP A 146 5.26 -6.48 9.87
N TRP A 147 4.25 -7.30 10.14
CA TRP A 147 3.29 -7.06 11.21
C TRP A 147 3.75 -7.79 12.47
N LYS A 148 4.26 -7.03 13.44
CA LYS A 148 4.56 -7.56 14.77
C LYS A 148 3.36 -7.31 15.67
N ASP A 149 2.65 -8.39 16.04
CA ASP A 149 1.72 -8.34 17.17
C ASP A 149 2.55 -7.87 18.37
N GLU A 150 2.31 -6.64 18.84
CA GLU A 150 2.90 -6.17 20.09
C GLU A 150 2.35 -7.08 21.18
N LYS A 151 3.22 -7.97 21.70
CA LYS A 151 2.91 -8.73 22.91
C LYS A 151 2.65 -7.69 24.01
N GLN A 152 1.41 -7.63 24.48
CA GLN A 152 1.07 -7.04 25.77
C GLN A 152 1.90 -7.67 26.88
#